data_AF-A0A9X3XBR1-F1
#
_entry.id   AF-A0A9X3XBR1-F1
#
_cell.length_a   1.000
_cell.length_b   1.000
_cell.length_c   1.000
_cell.angle_alpha   90.00
_cell.angle_beta   90.00
_cell.angle_gamma   90.00
#
_symmetry.space_group_name_H-M   'P 1'
#
loop_
_entity.id
_entity.type
_entity.pdbx_description
1 polymer ?
#
loop_
_entity_poly.entity_id
_entity_poly.type
_entity_poly.pdbx_seq_one_letter_code
_entity_poly.pdbx_strand_id
1 'polypeptide(L)'
;MCNPRRVEVTATRAIVEAWDREVRRVASRTGTVRGEVRIRQSLAGSLGAPALAALERALDAGDLAWREVPEGYRYEIHGGWALYSPDDRSLTIVATQSEEVVGRGEAERRLSGRVEERISASGMGAYYDDGYNGRTRAAADAEAQASAEVALDAAARARVAQVASDAEAAVRVEVEAEAARAAEADFEARAATRQAELQRQVEARADRVFAEARRAFHALLARAYRDALLAMARHRGAQGISVHEDGDVLEIEFELPR
;
A
#
# COMPACT_ATOMS: atom_id res chain seq x y z
N MET A 1 41.81 55.18 26.31
CA MET A 1 40.62 54.80 25.52
C MET A 1 39.45 54.74 26.48
N CYS A 2 38.46 55.61 26.32
CA CYS A 2 37.25 55.56 27.13
C CYS A 2 36.35 54.41 26.67
N ASN A 3 35.69 53.70 27.59
CA ASN A 3 34.72 52.68 27.23
C ASN A 3 33.43 53.35 26.70
N PRO A 4 32.78 52.79 25.66
CA PRO A 4 31.52 53.33 25.16
C PRO A 4 30.42 53.19 26.21
N ARG A 5 29.67 54.27 26.43
CA ARG A 5 28.45 54.29 27.22
C ARG A 5 27.26 53.89 26.35
N ARG A 6 26.20 53.36 26.97
CA ARG A 6 25.00 52.90 26.27
C ARG A 6 23.78 53.71 26.69
N VAL A 7 22.87 53.89 25.76
CA VAL A 7 21.50 54.36 25.99
C VAL A 7 20.58 53.23 25.57
N GLU A 8 19.60 52.94 26.41
CA GLU A 8 18.47 52.06 26.07
C GLU A 8 17.20 52.89 26.00
N VAL A 9 16.41 52.69 24.95
CA VAL A 9 15.09 53.30 24.76
C VAL A 9 14.08 52.17 24.60
N THR A 10 13.01 52.18 25.39
CA THR A 10 11.90 51.25 25.25
C THR A 10 10.73 51.95 24.55
N ALA A 11 10.33 51.45 23.39
CA ALA A 11 9.14 51.88 22.68
C ALA A 11 7.96 50.98 23.02
N THR A 12 6.76 51.54 23.14
CA THR A 12 5.53 50.79 23.47
C THR A 12 4.39 51.23 22.56
N ARG A 13 3.64 50.27 21.98
CA ARG A 13 2.51 50.54 21.07
C ARG A 13 1.35 49.58 21.34
N ALA A 14 0.12 50.09 21.25
CA ALA A 14 -1.07 49.24 21.17
C ALA A 14 -1.23 48.74 19.73
N ILE A 15 -1.36 47.43 19.56
CA ILE A 15 -1.64 46.79 18.27
C ILE A 15 -3.10 46.34 18.22
N VAL A 16 -3.71 46.53 17.06
CA VAL A 16 -5.08 46.10 16.74
C VAL A 16 -5.04 45.57 15.31
N GLU A 17 -4.71 44.28 15.16
CA GLU A 17 -4.49 43.66 13.85
C GLU A 17 -5.38 42.44 13.67
N ALA A 18 -6.09 42.39 12.55
CA ALA A 18 -6.84 41.22 12.12
C ALA A 18 -5.96 40.28 11.30
N TRP A 19 -6.22 38.98 11.36
CA TRP A 19 -5.53 37.97 10.60
C TRP A 19 -6.51 36.96 10.00
N ASP A 20 -6.09 36.33 8.90
CA ASP A 20 -6.79 35.26 8.20
C ASP A 20 -5.77 34.21 7.74
N ARG A 21 -6.14 32.93 7.84
CA ARG A 21 -5.32 31.76 7.54
C ARG A 21 -6.18 30.65 6.97
N GLU A 22 -5.74 30.06 5.87
CA GLU A 22 -6.31 28.84 5.33
C GLU A 22 -5.45 27.64 5.75
N VAL A 23 -6.10 26.64 6.35
CA VAL A 23 -5.47 25.37 6.73
C VAL A 23 -6.02 24.29 5.82
N ARG A 24 -5.17 23.79 4.93
CA ARG A 24 -5.49 22.70 3.99
C ARG A 24 -4.70 21.44 4.35
N ARG A 25 -5.37 20.29 4.33
CA ARG A 25 -4.74 18.97 4.51
C ARG A 25 -5.27 17.99 3.48
N VAL A 26 -4.38 17.11 3.06
CA VAL A 26 -4.66 16.04 2.11
C VAL A 26 -4.24 14.73 2.75
N ALA A 27 -5.07 13.71 2.60
CA ALA A 27 -4.78 12.35 3.01
C ALA A 27 -5.05 11.38 1.86
N SER A 28 -4.40 10.23 1.90
CA SER A 28 -4.60 9.16 0.93
C SER A 28 -4.71 7.82 1.64
N ARG A 29 -5.60 6.97 1.16
CA ARG A 29 -5.75 5.58 1.61
C ARG A 29 -5.51 4.66 0.43
N THR A 30 -4.56 3.75 0.56
CA THR A 30 -4.23 2.74 -0.46
C THR A 30 -4.61 1.35 0.03
N GLY A 31 -5.13 0.50 -0.86
CA GLY A 31 -5.41 -0.91 -0.59
C GLY A 31 -5.56 -1.72 -1.87
N THR A 32 -5.50 -3.04 -1.75
CA THR A 32 -5.66 -3.97 -2.88
C THR A 32 -7.05 -4.58 -2.87
N VAL A 33 -7.75 -4.52 -3.99
CA VAL A 33 -9.01 -5.24 -4.22
C VAL A 33 -8.79 -6.42 -5.13
N ARG A 34 -9.63 -7.45 -5.01
CA ARG A 34 -9.51 -8.70 -5.76
C ARG A 34 -10.88 -9.19 -6.23
N GLY A 35 -10.94 -9.61 -7.49
CA GLY A 35 -12.00 -10.49 -8.01
C GLY A 35 -11.52 -11.93 -7.99
N GLU A 36 -12.41 -12.87 -7.64
CA GLU A 36 -12.09 -14.29 -7.56
C GLU A 36 -13.26 -15.17 -8.01
N VAL A 37 -12.95 -16.19 -8.80
CA VAL A 37 -13.86 -17.30 -9.07
C VAL A 37 -13.16 -18.60 -8.72
N ARG A 38 -13.79 -19.40 -7.86
CA ARG A 38 -13.27 -20.69 -7.40
C ARG A 38 -14.21 -21.81 -7.82
N ILE A 39 -13.64 -22.88 -8.37
CA ILE A 39 -14.31 -24.17 -8.51
C ILE A 39 -13.55 -25.22 -7.72
N ARG A 40 -14.28 -26.20 -7.18
CA ARG A 40 -13.71 -27.35 -6.47
C ARG A 40 -14.38 -28.62 -6.97
N GLN A 41 -13.57 -29.63 -7.26
CA GLN A 41 -14.02 -30.92 -7.79
C GLN A 41 -13.43 -32.03 -6.92
N SER A 42 -14.29 -32.91 -6.41
CA SER A 42 -13.83 -34.14 -5.74
C SER A 42 -13.45 -35.17 -6.80
N LEU A 43 -12.31 -35.82 -6.62
CA LEU A 43 -11.82 -36.90 -7.48
C LEU A 43 -12.07 -38.28 -6.89
N ALA A 44 -12.53 -38.36 -5.64
CA ALA A 44 -12.72 -39.62 -4.92
C ALA A 44 -13.73 -40.56 -5.62
N GLY A 45 -14.73 -39.99 -6.31
CA GLY A 45 -15.72 -40.76 -7.07
C GLY A 45 -15.33 -41.03 -8.53
N SER A 46 -14.29 -40.37 -9.05
CA SER A 46 -13.92 -40.42 -10.46
C SER A 46 -12.65 -41.23 -10.73
N LEU A 47 -11.75 -41.34 -9.75
CA LEU A 47 -10.48 -42.05 -9.85
C LEU A 47 -10.46 -43.25 -8.89
N GLY A 48 -10.04 -44.41 -9.39
CA GLY A 48 -9.80 -45.57 -8.55
C GLY A 48 -8.54 -45.40 -7.69
N ALA A 49 -8.47 -46.12 -6.56
CA ALA A 49 -7.33 -46.05 -5.63
C ALA A 49 -5.94 -46.25 -6.29
N PRO A 50 -5.76 -47.16 -7.27
CA PRO A 50 -4.47 -47.31 -7.94
C PRO A 50 -4.05 -46.07 -8.75
N ALA A 51 -5.01 -45.38 -9.38
CA ALA A 51 -4.76 -44.18 -10.15
C ALA A 51 -4.39 -42.99 -9.24
N LEU A 52 -5.07 -42.87 -8.09
CA LEU A 52 -4.75 -41.86 -7.07
C LEU A 52 -3.35 -42.07 -6.48
N ALA A 53 -2.99 -43.30 -6.13
CA ALA A 53 -1.65 -43.59 -5.63
C ALA A 53 -0.55 -43.31 -6.67
N ALA A 54 -0.83 -43.50 -7.96
CA ALA A 54 0.10 -43.14 -9.01
C ALA A 54 0.19 -41.63 -9.25
N LEU A 55 -0.92 -40.91 -9.08
CA LEU A 55 -0.98 -39.45 -9.15
C LEU A 55 -0.12 -38.81 -8.05
N GLU A 56 -0.30 -39.26 -6.81
CA GLU A 56 0.47 -38.77 -5.66
C GLU A 56 1.98 -39.01 -5.85
N ARG A 57 2.37 -40.20 -6.31
CA ARG A 57 3.79 -40.47 -6.66
C ARG A 57 4.31 -39.59 -7.80
N ALA A 58 3.49 -39.30 -8.81
CA ALA A 58 3.89 -38.45 -9.92
C ALA A 58 4.08 -36.99 -9.48
N LEU A 59 3.29 -36.54 -8.51
CA LEU A 59 3.43 -35.23 -7.88
C LEU A 59 4.70 -35.16 -7.01
N ASP A 60 4.99 -36.20 -6.23
CA ASP A 60 6.21 -36.31 -5.42
C ASP A 60 7.49 -36.31 -6.26
N ALA A 61 7.42 -36.81 -7.49
CA ALA A 61 8.56 -36.81 -8.41
C ALA A 61 8.96 -35.41 -8.89
N GLY A 62 8.08 -34.41 -8.81
CA GLY A 62 8.40 -32.99 -9.08
C GLY A 62 8.55 -32.56 -10.55
N ASP A 63 8.26 -33.44 -11.51
CA ASP A 63 8.60 -33.22 -12.93
C ASP A 63 7.62 -32.31 -13.72
N LEU A 64 6.46 -31.92 -13.15
CA LEU A 64 5.34 -31.35 -13.91
C LEU A 64 4.95 -29.91 -13.54
N ALA A 65 5.89 -29.13 -13.02
CA ALA A 65 5.68 -27.75 -12.55
C ALA A 65 4.65 -27.56 -11.42
N TRP A 66 3.99 -28.64 -10.99
CA TRP A 66 3.29 -28.73 -9.71
C TRP A 66 4.32 -28.64 -8.58
N ARG A 67 4.04 -27.79 -7.60
CA ARG A 67 4.91 -27.56 -6.44
C ARG A 67 4.18 -27.94 -5.17
N GLU A 68 4.87 -28.64 -4.29
CA GLU A 68 4.37 -28.90 -2.95
C GLU A 68 4.21 -27.59 -2.17
N VAL A 69 3.06 -27.45 -1.50
CA VAL A 69 2.70 -26.37 -0.59
C VAL A 69 2.03 -27.00 0.65
N PRO A 70 1.91 -26.29 1.79
CA PRO A 70 1.33 -26.87 3.00
C PRO A 70 -0.06 -27.51 2.81
N GLU A 71 -0.84 -27.02 1.85
CA GLU A 71 -2.20 -27.49 1.56
C GLU A 71 -2.29 -28.57 0.46
N GLY A 72 -1.15 -29.04 -0.08
CA GLY A 72 -1.08 -30.05 -1.14
C GLY A 72 -0.14 -29.66 -2.28
N TYR A 73 -0.58 -29.82 -3.52
CA TYR A 73 0.25 -29.51 -4.70
C TYR A 73 -0.38 -28.41 -5.53
N ARG A 74 0.37 -27.34 -5.76
CA ARG A 74 -0.08 -26.14 -6.45
C ARG A 74 0.55 -26.00 -7.83
N TYR A 75 -0.27 -25.60 -8.80
CA TYR A 75 0.13 -25.28 -10.17
C TYR A 75 -0.27 -23.84 -10.50
N GLU A 76 0.70 -23.01 -10.86
CA GLU A 76 0.48 -21.60 -11.23
C GLU A 76 0.06 -21.47 -12.68
N ILE A 77 -0.91 -20.61 -12.95
CA ILE A 77 -1.46 -20.35 -14.29
C ILE A 77 -1.55 -18.85 -14.49
N HIS A 78 -1.43 -18.37 -15.73
CA HIS A 78 -1.67 -16.96 -15.98
C HIS A 78 -3.11 -16.56 -15.58
N GLY A 79 -3.22 -15.73 -14.54
CA GLY A 79 -4.50 -15.25 -14.01
C GLY A 79 -5.18 -16.19 -13.02
N GLY A 80 -4.47 -17.18 -12.47
CA GLY A 80 -5.03 -18.11 -11.49
C GLY A 80 -4.05 -19.18 -10.99
N TRP A 81 -4.58 -20.17 -10.31
CA TRP A 81 -3.83 -21.35 -9.88
C TRP A 81 -4.76 -22.54 -9.68
N ALA A 82 -4.18 -23.74 -9.68
CA ALA A 82 -4.84 -24.97 -9.28
C ALA A 82 -4.15 -25.55 -8.04
N LEU A 83 -4.91 -26.18 -7.16
CA LEU A 83 -4.44 -26.87 -5.96
C LEU A 83 -5.08 -28.24 -5.92
N TYR A 84 -4.25 -29.27 -5.89
CA TYR A 84 -4.68 -30.62 -5.58
C TYR A 84 -4.39 -30.92 -4.11
N SER A 85 -5.42 -31.28 -3.36
CA SER A 85 -5.32 -31.71 -1.97
C SER A 85 -5.39 -33.25 -1.93
N PRO A 86 -4.32 -33.95 -1.52
CA PRO A 86 -4.32 -35.41 -1.36
C PRO A 86 -5.28 -35.88 -0.27
N ASP A 87 -5.36 -35.12 0.84
CA ASP A 87 -6.14 -35.47 2.03
C ASP A 87 -7.63 -35.70 1.72
N ASP A 88 -8.21 -34.79 0.92
CA ASP A 88 -9.62 -34.84 0.53
C ASP A 88 -9.83 -35.22 -0.95
N ARG A 89 -8.73 -35.48 -1.65
CA ARG A 89 -8.68 -35.84 -3.07
C ARG A 89 -9.46 -34.86 -3.93
N SER A 90 -9.31 -33.56 -3.68
CA SER A 90 -10.00 -32.53 -4.45
C SER A 90 -9.06 -31.65 -5.24
N LEU A 91 -9.52 -31.26 -6.43
CA LEU A 91 -8.89 -30.25 -7.27
C LEU A 91 -9.66 -28.95 -7.10
N THR A 92 -8.99 -27.94 -6.56
CA THR A 92 -9.48 -26.57 -6.48
C THR A 92 -8.81 -25.74 -7.56
N ILE A 93 -9.58 -25.01 -8.36
CA ILE A 93 -9.05 -24.09 -9.36
C ILE A 93 -9.57 -22.69 -9.06
N VAL A 94 -8.68 -21.71 -9.02
CA VAL A 94 -8.98 -20.33 -8.69
C VAL A 94 -8.52 -19.44 -9.83
N ALA A 95 -9.46 -18.72 -10.44
CA ALA A 95 -9.17 -17.58 -11.29
C ALA A 95 -9.19 -16.32 -10.42
N THR A 96 -8.17 -15.47 -10.53
CA THR A 96 -8.04 -14.28 -9.68
C THR A 96 -7.43 -13.10 -10.41
N GLN A 97 -7.91 -11.90 -10.11
CA GLN A 97 -7.30 -10.64 -10.52
C GLN A 97 -7.30 -9.67 -9.35
N SER A 98 -6.19 -8.97 -9.13
CA SER A 98 -6.07 -7.97 -8.09
C SER A 98 -5.56 -6.65 -8.65
N GLU A 99 -5.96 -5.56 -8.02
CA GLU A 99 -5.52 -4.21 -8.37
C GLU A 99 -5.40 -3.32 -7.14
N GLU A 100 -4.45 -2.39 -7.18
CA GLU A 100 -4.32 -1.36 -6.16
C GLU A 100 -5.30 -0.22 -6.42
N VAL A 101 -6.01 0.20 -5.38
CA VAL A 101 -6.95 1.31 -5.39
C VAL A 101 -6.48 2.34 -4.38
N VAL A 102 -6.55 3.61 -4.79
CA VAL A 102 -6.18 4.76 -3.96
C VAL A 102 -7.40 5.66 -3.81
N GLY A 103 -7.83 5.88 -2.57
CA GLY A 103 -8.75 6.94 -2.19
C GLY A 103 -7.99 8.20 -1.75
N ARG A 104 -8.53 9.37 -2.06
CA ARG A 104 -7.97 10.67 -1.68
C ARG A 104 -9.01 11.51 -0.97
N GLY A 105 -8.57 12.18 0.09
CA GLY A 105 -9.40 13.07 0.88
C GLY A 105 -8.70 14.39 1.09
N GLU A 106 -9.49 15.45 1.08
CA GLU A 106 -9.04 16.82 1.30
C GLU A 106 -9.96 17.50 2.29
N ALA A 107 -9.39 18.26 3.21
CA ALA A 107 -10.12 19.13 4.11
C ALA A 107 -9.46 20.51 4.16
N GLU A 108 -10.30 21.53 4.20
CA GLU A 108 -9.91 22.94 4.24
C GLU A 108 -10.68 23.65 5.36
N ARG A 109 -9.98 24.51 6.10
CA ARG A 109 -10.60 25.39 7.09
C ARG A 109 -9.99 26.78 7.06
N ARG A 110 -10.85 27.79 7.05
CA ARG A 110 -10.44 29.19 7.20
C ARG A 110 -10.55 29.63 8.65
N LEU A 111 -9.46 30.20 9.15
CA LEU A 111 -9.33 30.71 10.51
C LEU A 111 -9.11 32.20 10.43
N SER A 112 -9.88 32.96 11.20
CA SER A 112 -9.68 34.40 11.32
C SER A 112 -9.72 34.81 12.78
N GLY A 113 -9.08 35.94 13.07
CA GLY A 113 -9.04 36.47 14.42
C GLY A 113 -8.49 37.89 14.45
N ARG A 114 -8.36 38.42 15.67
CA ARG A 114 -7.82 39.76 15.92
C ARG A 114 -6.93 39.73 17.16
N VAL A 115 -5.81 40.45 17.10
CA VAL A 115 -4.91 40.66 18.23
C VAL A 115 -5.09 42.09 18.72
N GLU A 116 -5.40 42.24 20.01
CA GLU A 116 -5.58 43.52 20.70
C GLU A 116 -4.70 43.55 21.94
N GLU A 117 -3.45 43.99 21.78
CA GLU A 117 -2.44 43.91 22.83
C GLU A 117 -1.52 45.13 22.83
N ARG A 118 -0.87 45.40 23.97
CA ARG A 118 0.18 46.41 24.07
C ARG A 118 1.53 45.70 24.02
N ILE A 119 2.35 46.02 23.03
CA ILE A 119 3.68 45.43 22.83
C ILE A 119 4.73 46.48 23.15
N SER A 120 5.86 46.03 23.70
CA SER A 120 7.03 46.86 23.95
C SER A 120 8.28 46.19 23.41
N ALA A 121 9.24 47.01 22.97
CA ALA A 121 10.55 46.56 22.53
C ALA A 121 11.60 47.63 22.87
N SER A 122 12.81 47.20 23.21
CA SER A 122 13.93 48.08 23.51
C SER A 122 14.91 48.15 22.34
N GLY A 123 15.48 49.33 22.13
CA GLY A 123 16.61 49.57 21.24
C GLY A 123 17.79 50.13 22.03
N MET A 124 19.00 49.91 21.53
CA MET A 124 20.23 50.37 22.15
C MET A 124 21.06 51.22 21.20
N GLY A 125 21.67 52.26 21.73
CA GLY A 125 22.68 53.08 21.05
C GLY A 125 23.92 53.26 21.92
N ALA A 126 25.06 53.57 21.30
CA ALA A 126 26.33 53.69 22.01
C ALA A 126 27.05 55.02 21.71
N TYR A 127 27.57 55.68 22.75
CA TYR A 127 28.30 56.95 22.64
C TYR A 127 29.60 56.95 23.44
N TYR A 128 30.50 57.88 23.11
CA TYR A 128 31.70 58.19 23.89
C TYR A 128 31.58 59.59 24.49
N ASP A 129 32.15 59.81 25.69
CA ASP A 129 32.09 61.12 26.37
C ASP A 129 32.77 62.24 25.57
N ASP A 130 33.77 61.89 24.77
CA ASP A 130 34.52 62.81 23.90
C ASP A 130 33.89 62.98 22.50
N GLY A 131 32.75 62.32 22.22
CA GLY A 131 32.08 62.39 20.92
C GLY A 131 32.87 61.75 19.78
N TYR A 132 33.81 60.85 20.07
CA TYR A 132 34.68 60.21 19.09
C TYR A 132 33.92 59.64 17.88
N ASN A 133 34.38 59.98 16.67
CA ASN A 133 33.80 59.55 15.39
C ASN A 133 32.28 59.86 15.24
N GLY A 134 31.81 60.98 15.79
CA GLY A 134 30.41 61.39 15.71
C GLY A 134 29.47 60.64 16.65
N ARG A 135 29.99 59.74 17.51
CA ARG A 135 29.21 58.99 18.49
C ARG A 135 28.95 59.81 19.75
N THR A 136 28.08 60.80 19.59
CA THR A 136 27.56 61.63 20.69
C THR A 136 26.37 60.96 21.37
N ARG A 137 26.02 61.41 22.57
CA ARG A 137 24.81 60.93 23.27
C ARG A 137 23.55 61.13 22.44
N ALA A 138 23.40 62.27 21.77
CA ALA A 138 22.24 62.55 20.91
C ALA A 138 22.14 61.58 19.71
N ALA A 139 23.28 61.21 19.12
CA ALA A 139 23.32 60.19 18.06
C ALA A 139 22.93 58.81 18.60
N ALA A 140 23.40 58.44 19.80
CA ALA A 140 23.04 57.19 20.45
C ALA A 140 21.56 57.15 20.88
N ASP A 141 20.97 58.27 21.32
CA ASP A 141 19.54 58.37 21.64
C ASP A 141 18.69 58.14 20.36
N ALA A 142 19.06 58.78 19.24
CA ALA A 142 18.39 58.60 17.95
C ALA A 142 18.53 57.18 17.40
N GLU A 143 19.73 56.58 17.52
CA GLU A 143 19.99 55.18 17.16
C GLU A 143 19.16 54.21 18.01
N ALA A 144 19.14 54.41 19.34
CA ALA A 144 18.36 53.60 20.27
C ALA A 144 16.86 53.68 19.95
N GLN A 145 16.35 54.88 19.63
CA GLN A 145 14.95 55.07 19.26
C GLN A 145 14.59 54.37 17.94
N ALA A 146 15.38 54.57 16.88
CA ALA A 146 15.16 53.90 15.60
C ALA A 146 15.24 52.36 15.73
N SER A 147 16.20 51.88 16.53
CA SER A 147 16.32 50.45 16.84
C SER A 147 15.10 49.91 17.61
N ALA A 148 14.59 50.68 18.58
CA ALA A 148 13.41 50.30 19.36
C ALA A 148 12.15 50.22 18.47
N GLU A 149 11.98 51.15 17.53
CA GLU A 149 10.85 51.16 16.58
C GLU A 149 10.90 49.95 15.64
N VAL A 150 12.07 49.64 15.06
CA VAL A 150 12.27 48.44 14.22
C VAL A 150 11.98 47.16 15.01
N ALA A 151 12.48 47.08 16.25
CA ALA A 151 12.24 45.94 17.13
C ALA A 151 10.75 45.80 17.50
N LEU A 152 10.06 46.92 17.70
CA LEU A 152 8.63 46.96 18.01
C LEU A 152 7.77 46.47 16.84
N ASP A 153 8.10 46.86 15.61
CA ASP A 153 7.44 46.36 14.40
C ASP A 153 7.66 44.86 14.19
N ALA A 154 8.89 44.39 14.43
CA ALA A 154 9.20 42.97 14.39
C ALA A 154 8.41 42.19 15.46
N ALA A 155 8.36 42.70 16.69
CA ALA A 155 7.60 42.09 17.79
C ALA A 155 6.09 42.05 17.51
N ALA A 156 5.52 43.11 16.93
CA ALA A 156 4.12 43.14 16.52
C ALA A 156 3.78 42.07 15.49
N ARG A 157 4.56 41.98 14.40
CA ARG A 157 4.37 40.94 13.38
C ARG A 157 4.55 39.54 13.93
N ALA A 158 5.57 39.34 14.77
CA ALA A 158 5.82 38.05 15.41
C ALA A 158 4.64 37.64 16.31
N ARG A 159 4.03 38.58 17.02
CA ARG A 159 2.88 38.30 17.89
C ARG A 159 1.65 37.87 17.10
N VAL A 160 1.30 38.60 16.03
CA VAL A 160 0.17 38.23 15.15
C VAL A 160 0.41 36.87 14.49
N ALA A 161 1.64 36.63 14.00
CA ALA A 161 2.00 35.34 13.42
C ALA A 161 1.93 34.19 14.43
N GLN A 162 2.34 34.42 15.68
CA GLN A 162 2.25 33.41 16.75
C GLN A 162 0.79 33.05 17.05
N VAL A 163 -0.09 34.04 17.24
CA VAL A 163 -1.52 33.80 17.52
C VAL A 163 -2.18 33.02 16.37
N ALA A 164 -1.87 33.40 15.12
CA ALA A 164 -2.36 32.68 13.94
C ALA A 164 -1.83 31.23 13.88
N SER A 165 -0.56 31.01 14.22
CA SER A 165 0.05 29.68 14.28
C SER A 165 -0.53 28.80 15.39
N ASP A 166 -0.84 29.38 16.56
CA ASP A 166 -1.45 28.67 17.67
C ASP A 166 -2.87 28.22 17.32
N ALA A 167 -3.63 29.10 16.63
CA ALA A 167 -4.96 28.76 16.12
C ALA A 167 -4.92 27.65 15.07
N GLU A 168 -3.95 27.69 14.15
CA GLU A 168 -3.72 26.61 13.18
C GLU A 168 -3.37 25.29 13.88
N ALA A 169 -2.49 25.33 14.88
CA ALA A 169 -2.11 24.14 15.65
C ALA A 169 -3.31 23.52 16.38
N ALA A 170 -4.22 24.34 16.91
CA ALA A 170 -5.42 23.89 17.61
C ALA A 170 -6.39 23.10 16.72
N VAL A 171 -6.53 23.47 15.44
CA VAL A 171 -7.45 22.80 14.50
C VAL A 171 -6.77 21.71 13.67
N ARG A 172 -5.44 21.61 13.70
CA ARG A 172 -4.65 20.73 12.85
C ARG A 172 -5.15 19.29 12.87
N VAL A 173 -5.30 18.72 14.07
CA VAL A 173 -5.72 17.32 14.26
C VAL A 173 -7.11 17.09 13.68
N GLU A 174 -8.00 18.07 13.80
CA GLU A 174 -9.37 17.95 13.29
C GLU A 174 -9.42 17.97 11.76
N VAL A 175 -8.70 18.89 11.12
CA VAL A 175 -8.63 19.00 9.65
C VAL A 175 -7.92 17.77 9.06
N GLU A 176 -6.88 17.26 9.72
CA GLU A 176 -6.21 16.02 9.33
C GLU A 176 -7.14 14.80 9.45
N ALA A 177 -7.89 14.69 10.55
CA ALA A 177 -8.87 13.62 10.74
C ALA A 177 -10.01 13.70 9.71
N GLU A 178 -10.44 14.90 9.32
CA GLU A 178 -11.45 15.11 8.29
C GLU A 178 -10.95 14.67 6.91
N ALA A 179 -9.74 15.08 6.52
CA ALA A 179 -9.10 14.64 5.29
C ALA A 179 -8.94 13.10 5.26
N ALA A 180 -8.56 12.49 6.39
CA ALA A 180 -8.43 11.04 6.50
C ALA A 180 -9.78 10.31 6.35
N ARG A 181 -10.85 10.80 6.98
CA ARG A 181 -12.21 10.25 6.79
C ARG A 181 -12.68 10.36 5.35
N ALA A 182 -12.42 11.49 4.70
CA ALA A 182 -12.74 11.67 3.29
C ALA A 182 -11.94 10.69 2.39
N ALA A 183 -10.66 10.45 2.70
CA ALA A 183 -9.83 9.51 1.96
C ALA A 183 -10.32 8.06 2.12
N GLU A 184 -10.77 7.67 3.31
CA GLU A 184 -11.34 6.34 3.55
C GLU A 184 -12.67 6.17 2.79
N ALA A 185 -13.57 7.15 2.85
CA ALA A 185 -14.85 7.09 2.14
C ALA A 185 -14.66 7.01 0.60
N ASP A 186 -13.74 7.79 0.04
CA ASP A 186 -13.38 7.71 -1.39
C ASP A 186 -12.73 6.36 -1.72
N PHE A 187 -11.87 5.83 -0.84
CA PHE A 187 -11.27 4.50 -1.00
C PHE A 187 -12.36 3.41 -1.03
N GLU A 188 -13.27 3.38 -0.06
CA GLU A 188 -14.34 2.37 0.02
C GLU A 188 -15.25 2.38 -1.22
N ALA A 189 -15.66 3.56 -1.69
CA ALA A 189 -16.49 3.71 -2.88
C ALA A 189 -15.79 3.20 -4.15
N ARG A 190 -14.50 3.56 -4.32
CA ARG A 190 -13.68 3.09 -5.44
C ARG A 190 -13.39 1.60 -5.35
N ALA A 191 -13.09 1.10 -4.15
CA ALA A 191 -12.80 -0.29 -3.89
C ALA A 191 -14.00 -1.17 -4.24
N ALA A 192 -15.21 -0.80 -3.80
CA ALA A 192 -16.44 -1.53 -4.12
C ALA A 192 -16.71 -1.58 -5.63
N THR A 193 -16.60 -0.42 -6.31
CA THR A 193 -16.77 -0.33 -7.76
C THR A 193 -15.74 -1.20 -8.49
N ARG A 194 -14.47 -1.08 -8.13
CA ARG A 194 -13.38 -1.81 -8.79
C ARG A 194 -13.45 -3.30 -8.49
N GLN A 195 -13.80 -3.70 -7.28
CA GLN A 195 -14.00 -5.11 -6.92
C GLN A 195 -15.10 -5.75 -7.78
N ALA A 196 -16.24 -5.07 -7.96
CA ALA A 196 -17.32 -5.57 -8.81
C ALA A 196 -16.89 -5.68 -10.28
N GLU A 197 -16.10 -4.74 -10.79
CA GLU A 197 -15.51 -4.81 -12.13
C GLU A 197 -14.53 -5.98 -12.29
N LEU A 198 -13.60 -6.13 -11.35
CA LEU A 198 -12.64 -7.23 -11.34
C LEU A 198 -13.36 -8.58 -11.25
N GLN A 199 -14.43 -8.66 -10.45
CA GLN A 199 -15.24 -9.87 -10.36
C GLN A 199 -15.82 -10.27 -11.73
N ARG A 200 -16.47 -9.33 -12.43
CA ARG A 200 -17.00 -9.56 -13.78
C ARG A 200 -15.90 -9.94 -14.78
N GLN A 201 -14.75 -9.28 -14.71
CA GLN A 201 -13.60 -9.59 -15.59
C GLN A 201 -13.05 -11.00 -15.33
N VAL A 202 -12.96 -11.41 -14.06
CA VAL A 202 -12.52 -12.75 -13.69
C VAL A 202 -13.54 -13.80 -14.11
N GLU A 203 -14.84 -13.55 -13.94
CA GLU A 203 -15.91 -14.44 -14.42
C GLU A 203 -15.84 -14.64 -15.93
N ALA A 204 -15.70 -13.56 -16.71
CA ALA A 204 -15.62 -13.64 -18.17
C ALA A 204 -14.41 -14.44 -18.69
N ARG A 205 -13.34 -14.56 -17.89
CA ARG A 205 -12.11 -15.31 -18.26
C ARG A 205 -11.95 -16.62 -17.49
N ALA A 206 -12.85 -16.93 -16.55
CA ALA A 206 -12.70 -18.05 -15.63
C ALA A 206 -12.60 -19.38 -16.39
N ASP A 207 -13.45 -19.58 -17.40
CA ASP A 207 -13.47 -20.79 -18.22
C ASP A 207 -12.14 -21.08 -18.90
N ARG A 208 -11.42 -20.03 -19.34
CA ARG A 208 -10.10 -20.19 -19.95
C ARG A 208 -9.07 -20.69 -18.91
N VAL A 209 -9.04 -20.07 -17.74
CA VAL A 209 -8.16 -20.49 -16.63
C VAL A 209 -8.51 -21.91 -16.19
N PHE A 210 -9.79 -22.24 -16.09
CA PHE A 210 -10.26 -23.57 -15.71
C PHE A 210 -9.90 -24.63 -16.74
N ALA A 211 -10.03 -24.33 -18.03
CA ALA A 211 -9.62 -25.23 -19.10
C ALA A 211 -8.10 -25.46 -19.12
N GLU A 212 -7.30 -24.43 -18.87
CA GLU A 212 -5.84 -24.55 -18.77
C GLU A 212 -5.42 -25.38 -17.54
N ALA A 213 -6.01 -25.11 -16.38
CA ALA A 213 -5.80 -25.88 -15.16
C ALA A 213 -6.15 -27.36 -15.31
N ARG A 214 -7.32 -27.65 -15.88
CA ARG A 214 -7.76 -29.03 -16.13
C ARG A 214 -6.86 -29.73 -17.14
N ARG A 215 -6.38 -29.05 -18.18
CA ARG A 215 -5.41 -29.63 -19.12
C ARG A 215 -4.10 -30.00 -18.43
N ALA A 216 -3.55 -29.11 -17.61
CA ALA A 216 -2.34 -29.40 -16.82
C ALA A 216 -2.56 -30.58 -15.86
N PHE A 217 -3.73 -30.64 -15.20
CA PHE A 217 -4.08 -31.75 -14.32
C PHE A 217 -4.31 -33.06 -15.08
N HIS A 218 -4.97 -33.02 -16.24
CA HIS A 218 -5.19 -34.21 -17.08
C HIS A 218 -3.88 -34.77 -17.65
N ALA A 219 -2.92 -33.92 -18.02
CA ALA A 219 -1.60 -34.36 -18.44
C ALA A 219 -0.88 -35.12 -17.30
N LEU A 220 -0.97 -34.60 -16.08
CA LEU A 220 -0.48 -35.28 -14.88
C LEU A 220 -1.20 -36.62 -14.64
N LEU A 221 -2.54 -36.65 -14.75
CA LEU A 221 -3.32 -37.87 -14.62
C LEU A 221 -2.97 -38.92 -15.69
N ALA A 222 -2.82 -38.52 -16.95
CA ALA A 222 -2.46 -39.43 -18.03
C ALA A 222 -1.13 -40.13 -17.75
N ARG A 223 -0.12 -39.37 -17.29
CA ARG A 223 1.16 -39.91 -16.82
C ARG A 223 0.98 -40.87 -15.65
N ALA A 224 0.18 -40.50 -14.65
CA ALA A 224 -0.10 -41.36 -13.50
C ALA A 224 -0.79 -42.67 -13.93
N TYR A 225 -1.75 -42.61 -14.85
CA TYR A 225 -2.42 -43.79 -15.40
C TYR A 225 -1.46 -44.70 -16.15
N ARG A 226 -0.61 -44.13 -17.02
CA ARG A 226 0.45 -44.86 -17.72
C ARG A 226 1.32 -45.62 -16.72
N ASP A 227 1.83 -44.92 -15.72
CA ASP A 227 2.77 -45.49 -14.76
C ASP A 227 2.08 -46.56 -13.89
N ALA A 228 0.80 -46.38 -13.54
CA ALA A 228 -0.02 -47.38 -12.86
C ALA A 228 -0.26 -48.65 -13.70
N LEU A 229 -0.62 -48.50 -14.98
CA LEU A 229 -0.85 -49.61 -15.89
C LEU A 229 0.43 -50.41 -16.13
N LEU A 230 1.56 -49.72 -16.34
CA LEU A 230 2.88 -50.33 -16.48
C LEU A 230 3.31 -51.09 -15.22
N ALA A 231 3.10 -50.51 -14.04
CA ALA A 231 3.39 -51.17 -12.78
C ALA A 231 2.54 -52.44 -12.60
N MET A 232 1.24 -52.37 -12.93
CA MET A 232 0.33 -53.51 -12.87
C MET A 232 0.73 -54.61 -13.85
N ALA A 233 1.04 -54.27 -15.10
CA ALA A 233 1.47 -55.21 -16.13
C ALA A 233 2.75 -55.94 -15.68
N ARG A 234 3.77 -55.21 -15.22
CA ARG A 234 5.01 -55.80 -14.69
C ARG A 234 4.76 -56.70 -13.49
N HIS A 235 3.89 -56.29 -12.57
CA HIS A 235 3.55 -57.12 -11.40
C HIS A 235 2.89 -58.45 -11.79
N ARG A 236 2.14 -58.48 -12.89
CA ARG A 236 1.52 -59.70 -13.44
C ARG A 236 2.43 -60.49 -14.37
N GLY A 237 3.73 -60.15 -14.43
CA GLY A 237 4.70 -60.85 -15.25
C GLY A 237 4.58 -60.57 -16.74
N ALA A 238 3.99 -59.44 -17.13
CA ALA A 238 3.85 -59.08 -18.53
C ALA A 238 5.21 -58.93 -19.22
N GLN A 239 5.31 -59.42 -20.45
CA GLN A 239 6.48 -59.34 -21.31
C GLN A 239 6.20 -58.46 -22.53
N GLY A 240 7.25 -58.04 -23.24
CA GLY A 240 7.11 -57.27 -24.49
C GLY A 240 6.43 -55.91 -24.33
N ILE A 241 6.60 -55.23 -23.19
CA ILE A 241 5.93 -53.94 -22.93
C ILE A 241 6.46 -52.87 -23.89
N SER A 242 5.58 -52.34 -24.75
CA SER A 242 5.83 -51.17 -25.59
C SER A 242 4.94 -50.01 -25.13
N VAL A 243 5.48 -48.79 -25.21
CA VAL A 243 4.74 -47.56 -24.91
C VAL A 243 4.97 -46.60 -26.06
N HIS A 244 3.88 -46.16 -26.68
CA HIS A 244 3.91 -45.14 -27.72
C HIS A 244 3.03 -43.96 -27.29
N GLU A 245 3.59 -42.75 -27.43
CA GLU A 245 2.89 -41.50 -27.17
C GLU A 245 2.85 -40.71 -28.46
N ASP A 246 1.64 -40.52 -29.01
CA ASP A 246 1.40 -39.66 -30.17
C ASP A 246 0.29 -38.65 -29.85
N GLY A 247 0.70 -37.40 -29.62
CA GLY A 247 -0.20 -36.30 -29.24
C GLY A 247 -0.98 -36.61 -27.96
N ASP A 248 -2.30 -36.73 -28.10
CA ASP A 248 -3.23 -37.01 -26.99
C ASP A 248 -3.51 -38.52 -26.79
N VAL A 249 -2.85 -39.39 -27.58
CA VAL A 249 -3.04 -40.84 -27.53
C VAL A 249 -1.85 -41.52 -26.86
N LEU A 250 -2.15 -42.32 -25.84
CA LEU A 250 -1.21 -43.21 -25.17
C LEU A 250 -1.55 -44.65 -25.53
N GLU A 251 -0.67 -45.31 -26.26
CA GLU A 251 -0.79 -46.73 -26.61
C GLU A 251 0.19 -47.54 -25.76
N ILE A 252 -0.33 -48.54 -25.05
CA ILE A 252 0.47 -49.45 -24.23
C ILE A 252 0.13 -50.88 -24.68
N GLU A 253 1.10 -51.57 -25.27
CA GLU A 253 0.98 -52.98 -25.61
C GLU A 253 1.82 -53.80 -24.64
N PHE A 254 1.28 -54.94 -24.19
CA PHE A 254 2.02 -55.91 -23.40
C PHE A 254 1.38 -57.30 -23.48
N GLU A 255 2.21 -58.34 -23.38
CA GLU A 255 1.78 -59.74 -23.39
C GLU A 255 1.65 -60.25 -21.96
N LEU A 256 0.47 -60.78 -21.59
CA LEU A 256 0.27 -61.40 -20.28
C LEU A 256 0.59 -62.90 -20.35
N PRO A 257 1.31 -63.46 -19.36
CA PRO A 257 1.48 -64.90 -19.25
C PRO A 257 0.10 -65.56 -19.03
N ARG A 258 -0.17 -66.64 -19.77
CA ARG A 258 -1.40 -67.44 -19.64
C ARG A 258 -1.53 -68.10 -18.28
#